data_AF-A0A968HAS9-F1
#
_entry.id   AF-A0A968HAS9-F1
#
_cell.length_a   1.000
_cell.length_b   1.000
_cell.length_c   1.000
_cell.angle_alpha   90.00
_cell.angle_beta   90.00
_cell.angle_gamma   90.00
#
_symmetry.space_group_name_H-M   'P 1'
#
loop_
_entity.id
_entity.type
_entity.pdbx_description
1 polymer ?
#
loop_
_entity_poly.entity_id
_entity_poly.type
_entity_poly.pdbx_seq_one_letter_code
_entity_poly.pdbx_strand_id
1 'polypeptide(L)'
;MELLVITDIPRMTALFERVALVCPGLTLVNDIHRGIEDLDRRRPDLVIFQNRLSGLSADILHKHLKSRLGGRKTRFVLISTSEALDVELSAKFDAILDPALDDAQLEQTIVRLPGLAGHQERPLSPETGACAPDPAKPAMPDEAQISSGAGDQQTGDTFPLALPVDLSQENEEPPETPLVYELPRRPGRKIVSEFSLQLEQQGTDHLQQPAPQEVFEEPPVRRDLHQMPYLIADSDIVQPWYRRTAPLLVGATLVLVLAVSVVQYRAGKTPAEQPETAITGASTVQQPVSSSIIGTSATDAARQNLASHGGGRPRNLPGFVPRDGHDPAYGKQHPGWELYLGATSEHRVFREADGSIKAVQIIDRSGAGIQESFYTSVLKELAGATAMRPTSSEVKEGYEIRRGEVAGLQLVQYRDAQGGRLRGFVITWP
;
A
#
# COMPACT_ATOMS: atom_id res chain seq x y z
N MET A 1 -6.51 3.68 32.09
CA MET A 1 -5.90 4.19 30.85
C MET A 1 -6.41 3.31 29.74
N GLU A 2 -7.08 3.90 28.76
CA GLU A 2 -7.66 3.14 27.65
C GLU A 2 -6.66 3.09 26.49
N LEU A 3 -6.31 1.88 26.04
CA LEU A 3 -5.40 1.63 24.93
C LEU A 3 -6.18 1.04 23.76
N LEU A 4 -6.02 1.63 22.58
CA LEU A 4 -6.58 1.09 21.34
C LEU A 4 -5.45 0.65 20.42
N VAL A 5 -5.51 -0.60 19.97
CA VAL A 5 -4.56 -1.16 19.01
C VAL A 5 -5.31 -1.52 17.74
N ILE A 6 -4.82 -1.01 16.60
CA ILE A 6 -5.40 -1.27 15.28
C ILE A 6 -4.34 -1.88 14.36
N THR A 7 -4.40 -3.20 14.14
CA THR A 7 -3.44 -3.91 13.29
C THR A 7 -4.08 -5.12 12.63
N ASP A 8 -3.75 -5.38 11.36
CA ASP A 8 -4.12 -6.60 10.64
C ASP A 8 -2.97 -7.61 10.56
N ILE A 9 -1.81 -7.30 11.14
CA ILE A 9 -0.63 -8.16 11.13
C ILE A 9 -0.87 -9.33 12.11
N PRO A 10 -0.93 -10.59 11.65
CA PRO A 10 -1.31 -11.72 12.50
C PRO A 10 -0.38 -11.91 13.71
N ARG A 11 0.93 -11.73 13.52
CA ARG A 11 1.94 -11.82 14.59
C ARG A 11 1.69 -10.78 15.69
N MET A 12 1.48 -9.52 15.31
CA MET A 12 1.23 -8.43 16.26
C MET A 12 -0.11 -8.64 16.98
N THR A 13 -1.13 -9.10 16.25
CA THR A 13 -2.45 -9.43 16.81
C THR A 13 -2.31 -10.44 17.95
N ALA A 14 -1.65 -11.57 17.69
CA ALA A 14 -1.42 -12.61 18.70
C ALA A 14 -0.62 -12.09 19.92
N LEU A 15 0.38 -11.23 19.69
CA LEU A 15 1.16 -10.62 20.75
C LEU A 15 0.29 -9.69 21.62
N PHE A 16 -0.49 -8.79 21.00
CA PHE A 16 -1.36 -7.88 21.73
C PHE A 16 -2.49 -8.60 22.47
N GLU A 17 -2.97 -9.74 21.98
CA GLU A 17 -3.91 -10.60 22.72
C GLU A 17 -3.28 -11.15 23.99
N ARG A 18 -2.02 -11.60 23.95
CA ARG A 18 -1.29 -12.02 25.17
C ARG A 18 -1.11 -10.86 26.14
N VAL A 19 -0.72 -9.69 25.63
CA VAL A 19 -0.52 -8.49 26.47
C VAL A 19 -1.85 -7.97 27.04
N ALA A 20 -2.98 -8.14 26.35
CA ALA A 20 -4.30 -7.75 26.84
C ALA A 20 -4.67 -8.48 28.15
N LEU A 21 -4.15 -9.68 28.39
CA LEU A 21 -4.33 -10.41 29.64
C LEU A 21 -3.63 -9.74 30.82
N VAL A 22 -2.55 -9.02 30.56
CA VAL A 22 -1.71 -8.36 31.57
C VAL A 22 -2.08 -6.87 31.72
N CYS A 23 -2.56 -6.23 30.65
CA CYS A 23 -2.92 -4.83 30.61
C CYS A 23 -4.45 -4.63 30.48
N PRO A 24 -5.19 -4.51 31.60
CA PRO A 24 -6.62 -4.24 31.56
C PRO A 24 -6.88 -2.86 30.94
N GLY A 25 -7.72 -2.82 29.89
CA GLY A 25 -8.02 -1.61 29.11
C GLY A 25 -7.41 -1.60 27.70
N LEU A 26 -6.71 -2.67 27.29
CA LEU A 26 -6.29 -2.88 25.91
C LEU A 26 -7.46 -3.38 25.06
N THR A 27 -7.80 -2.62 24.02
CA THR A 27 -8.77 -3.01 23.00
C THR A 27 -8.04 -3.26 21.69
N LEU A 28 -8.12 -4.49 21.19
CA LEU A 28 -7.53 -4.88 19.91
C LEU A 28 -8.58 -4.93 18.82
N VAL A 29 -8.27 -4.31 17.68
CA VAL A 29 -9.14 -4.25 16.52
C VAL A 29 -8.34 -4.50 15.24
N ASN A 30 -8.89 -5.31 14.34
CA ASN A 30 -8.20 -5.69 13.10
C ASN A 30 -8.62 -4.87 11.88
N ASP A 31 -9.61 -3.99 12.03
CA ASP A 31 -10.19 -3.17 10.97
C ASP A 31 -10.24 -1.69 11.37
N ILE A 32 -9.91 -0.81 10.43
CA ILE A 32 -9.91 0.64 10.67
C ILE A 32 -11.29 1.20 11.01
N HIS A 33 -12.36 0.72 10.38
CA HIS A 33 -13.73 1.24 10.59
C HIS A 33 -14.19 0.96 12.02
N ARG A 34 -13.95 -0.29 12.48
CA ARG A 34 -14.23 -0.67 13.86
C ARG A 34 -13.31 0.07 14.83
N GLY A 35 -12.05 0.29 14.45
CA GLY A 35 -11.11 1.09 15.23
C GLY A 35 -11.58 2.52 15.44
N ILE A 36 -12.14 3.16 14.41
CA ILE A 36 -12.72 4.52 14.49
C ILE A 36 -13.99 4.52 15.38
N GLU A 37 -14.84 3.50 15.27
CA GLU A 37 -16.02 3.37 16.13
C GLU A 37 -15.64 3.26 17.61
N ASP A 38 -14.63 2.44 17.93
CA ASP A 38 -14.12 2.29 19.29
C ASP A 38 -13.37 3.55 19.77
N LEU A 39 -12.69 4.27 18.87
CA LEU A 39 -12.06 5.56 19.14
C LEU A 39 -13.10 6.60 19.60
N ASP A 40 -14.20 6.72 18.89
CA ASP A 40 -15.27 7.68 19.18
C ASP A 40 -16.00 7.35 20.49
N ARG A 41 -16.19 6.04 20.77
CA ARG A 41 -16.87 5.55 21.98
C ARG A 41 -16.03 5.66 23.24
N ARG A 42 -14.80 5.13 23.21
CA ARG A 42 -13.96 4.98 24.41
C ARG A 42 -13.00 6.14 24.62
N ARG A 43 -12.67 6.86 23.55
CA ARG A 43 -11.72 7.98 23.54
C ARG A 43 -10.40 7.62 24.23
N PRO A 44 -9.62 6.70 23.67
CA PRO A 44 -8.39 6.19 24.27
C PRO A 44 -7.32 7.28 24.48
N ASP A 45 -6.46 7.07 25.47
CA ASP A 45 -5.34 7.95 25.80
C ASP A 45 -4.11 7.68 24.90
N LEU A 46 -4.02 6.45 24.39
CA LEU A 46 -2.93 5.97 23.55
C LEU A 46 -3.50 5.08 22.44
N VAL A 47 -3.14 5.39 21.19
CA VAL A 47 -3.55 4.65 20.00
C VAL A 47 -2.31 4.10 19.30
N ILE A 48 -2.28 2.79 19.12
CA ILE A 48 -1.23 2.07 18.40
C ILE A 48 -1.82 1.61 17.07
N PHE A 49 -1.18 1.94 15.96
CA PHE A 49 -1.64 1.46 14.65
C PHE A 49 -0.48 1.23 13.69
N GLN A 50 -0.71 0.38 12.70
CA GLN A 50 0.32 0.02 11.72
C GLN A 50 0.50 1.05 10.59
N ASN A 51 1.67 1.04 9.97
CA ASN A 51 2.04 2.02 8.93
C ASN A 51 1.08 2.03 7.73
N ARG A 52 0.57 0.87 7.33
CA ARG A 52 -0.42 0.77 6.25
C ARG A 52 -1.58 -0.07 6.69
N LEU A 53 -2.78 0.51 6.76
CA LEU A 53 -4.00 -0.20 7.13
C LEU A 53 -5.11 0.12 6.13
N SER A 54 -5.76 -0.90 5.58
CA SER A 54 -6.85 -0.76 4.60
C SER A 54 -6.50 0.13 3.39
N GLY A 55 -5.23 0.12 2.96
CA GLY A 55 -4.73 0.92 1.84
C GLY A 55 -4.40 2.38 2.19
N LEU A 56 -4.62 2.82 3.44
CA LEU A 56 -4.25 4.15 3.91
C LEU A 56 -2.85 4.14 4.53
N SER A 57 -2.09 5.22 4.32
CA SER A 57 -0.79 5.42 4.95
C SER A 57 -0.89 5.99 6.36
N ALA A 58 0.17 5.83 7.15
CA ALA A 58 0.24 6.30 8.53
C ALA A 58 -0.07 7.79 8.69
N ASP A 59 0.39 8.62 7.76
CA ASP A 59 0.11 10.06 7.78
C ASP A 59 -1.38 10.37 7.62
N ILE A 60 -2.05 9.66 6.71
CA ILE A 60 -3.48 9.84 6.46
C ILE A 60 -4.26 9.34 7.67
N LEU A 61 -3.89 8.18 8.22
CA LEU A 61 -4.49 7.61 9.42
C LEU A 61 -4.32 8.54 10.62
N HIS A 62 -3.11 9.04 10.88
CA HIS A 62 -2.84 9.95 11.98
C HIS A 62 -3.68 11.23 11.86
N LYS A 63 -3.73 11.86 10.68
CA LYS A 63 -4.59 13.04 10.44
C LYS A 63 -6.07 12.73 10.67
N HIS A 64 -6.54 11.59 10.18
CA HIS A 64 -7.94 11.20 10.32
C HIS A 64 -8.33 10.92 11.78
N LEU A 65 -7.54 10.11 12.48
CA LEU A 65 -7.76 9.77 13.89
C LEU A 65 -7.66 11.02 14.78
N LYS A 66 -6.67 11.88 14.54
CA LYS A 66 -6.52 13.15 15.26
C LYS A 66 -7.71 14.09 15.03
N SER A 67 -8.23 14.17 13.81
CA SER A 67 -9.43 14.97 13.50
C SER A 67 -10.68 14.47 14.25
N ARG A 68 -10.77 13.16 14.52
CA ARG A 68 -11.90 12.55 15.25
C ARG A 68 -11.81 12.76 16.76
N LEU A 69 -10.60 12.65 17.31
CA LEU A 69 -10.32 12.88 18.75
C LEU A 69 -10.45 14.35 19.15
N GLY A 70 -10.35 15.28 18.20
CA GLY A 70 -10.50 16.72 18.44
C GLY A 70 -9.35 17.28 19.27
N GLY A 71 -9.67 18.08 20.29
CA GLY A 71 -8.68 18.76 21.15
C GLY A 71 -8.07 17.90 22.26
N ARG A 72 -8.33 16.58 22.28
CA ARG A 72 -7.79 15.70 23.33
C ARG A 72 -6.32 15.37 23.08
N LYS A 73 -5.53 15.31 24.15
CA LYS A 73 -4.13 14.88 24.11
C LYS A 73 -4.08 13.34 24.06
N THR A 74 -4.25 12.78 22.86
CA THR A 74 -4.03 11.35 22.61
C THR A 74 -2.63 11.16 22.03
N ARG A 75 -1.92 10.16 22.53
CA ARG A 75 -0.60 9.75 22.04
C ARG A 75 -0.74 8.73 20.92
N PHE A 76 0.18 8.76 19.97
CA PHE A 76 0.16 7.88 18.82
C PHE A 76 1.47 7.10 18.70
N VAL A 77 1.34 5.79 18.54
CA VAL A 77 2.47 4.87 18.37
C VAL A 77 2.30 4.12 17.05
N LEU A 78 3.38 4.06 16.28
CA LEU A 78 3.37 3.47 14.95
C LEU A 78 3.99 2.07 14.95
N ILE A 79 3.32 1.10 14.35
CA ILE A 79 3.93 -0.20 14.03
C ILE A 79 4.51 -0.12 12.62
N SER A 80 5.84 -0.10 12.51
CA SER A 80 6.55 -0.01 11.24
C SER A 80 7.95 -0.58 11.35
N THR A 81 8.45 -1.18 10.28
CA THR A 81 9.86 -1.57 10.17
C THR A 81 10.73 -0.34 9.93
N SER A 82 11.99 -0.43 10.36
CA SER A 82 12.99 0.64 10.20
C SER A 82 13.25 1.03 8.74
N GLU A 83 13.12 0.09 7.79
CA GLU A 83 13.30 0.33 6.35
C GLU A 83 12.16 1.15 5.71
N ALA A 84 10.95 1.05 6.26
CA ALA A 84 9.76 1.69 5.72
C ALA A 84 9.48 3.07 6.37
N LEU A 85 10.41 3.54 7.19
CA LEU A 85 10.22 4.68 8.07
C LEU A 85 10.94 5.92 7.53
N ASP A 86 10.18 6.97 7.30
CA ASP A 86 10.70 8.28 6.91
C ASP A 86 10.98 9.13 8.16
N VAL A 87 12.02 9.98 8.09
CA VAL A 87 12.45 10.86 9.18
C VAL A 87 11.35 11.85 9.57
N GLU A 88 10.54 12.29 8.60
CA GLU A 88 9.41 13.19 8.88
C GLU A 88 8.22 12.49 9.55
N LEU A 89 8.07 11.19 9.31
CA LEU A 89 7.02 10.36 9.92
C LEU A 89 7.38 10.03 11.36
N SER A 90 8.65 9.67 11.64
CA SER A 90 9.09 9.33 12.99
C SER A 90 8.87 10.47 13.99
N ALA A 91 9.12 11.72 13.58
CA ALA A 91 8.96 12.89 14.42
C ALA A 91 7.51 13.19 14.85
N LYS A 92 6.51 12.57 14.18
CA LYS A 92 5.09 12.77 14.48
C LYS A 92 4.54 11.79 15.52
N PHE A 93 5.26 10.72 15.81
CA PHE A 93 4.83 9.64 16.71
C PHE A 93 5.63 9.65 18.00
N ASP A 94 4.99 9.27 19.10
CA ASP A 94 5.62 9.22 20.42
C ASP A 94 6.59 8.02 20.53
N ALA A 95 6.25 6.92 19.86
CA ALA A 95 7.10 5.74 19.77
C ALA A 95 6.84 4.96 18.48
N ILE A 96 7.80 4.12 18.13
CA ILE A 96 7.75 3.21 16.98
C ILE A 96 7.97 1.79 17.49
N LEU A 97 7.13 0.86 17.05
CA LEU A 97 7.24 -0.56 17.31
C LEU A 97 7.68 -1.26 16.02
N ASP A 98 8.88 -1.81 16.02
CA ASP A 98 9.40 -2.58 14.89
C ASP A 98 8.93 -4.04 14.98
N PRO A 99 8.05 -4.50 14.07
CA PRO A 99 7.54 -5.86 14.08
C PRO A 99 8.61 -6.90 13.75
N ALA A 100 9.83 -6.52 13.33
CA ALA A 100 10.94 -7.44 13.11
C ALA A 100 11.68 -7.84 14.41
N LEU A 101 11.45 -7.13 15.51
CA LEU A 101 12.06 -7.44 16.82
C LEU A 101 11.51 -8.74 17.40
N ASP A 102 12.21 -9.28 18.40
CA ASP A 102 11.78 -10.48 19.11
C ASP A 102 10.52 -10.21 19.96
N ASP A 103 9.67 -11.23 20.11
CA ASP A 103 8.39 -11.12 20.84
C ASP A 103 8.61 -10.66 22.29
N ALA A 104 9.65 -11.15 22.97
CA ALA A 104 9.93 -10.77 24.36
C ALA A 104 10.29 -9.29 24.50
N GLN A 105 11.00 -8.73 23.52
CA GLN A 105 11.36 -7.31 23.51
C GLN A 105 10.15 -6.42 23.19
N LEU A 106 9.31 -6.84 22.24
CA LEU A 106 8.07 -6.14 21.89
C LEU A 106 7.10 -6.10 23.08
N GLU A 107 6.91 -7.23 23.77
CA GLU A 107 6.06 -7.29 24.96
C GLU A 107 6.56 -6.35 26.07
N GLN A 108 7.86 -6.35 26.36
CA GLN A 108 8.45 -5.41 27.34
C GLN A 108 8.26 -3.95 26.94
N THR A 109 8.36 -3.64 25.65
CA THR A 109 8.19 -2.27 25.15
C THR A 109 6.73 -1.84 25.29
N ILE A 110 5.78 -2.70 24.92
CA ILE A 110 4.34 -2.41 25.03
C ILE A 110 3.91 -2.21 26.48
N VAL A 111 4.44 -3.01 27.42
CA VAL A 111 4.15 -2.84 28.85
C VAL A 111 4.72 -1.53 29.40
N ARG A 112 5.81 -1.00 28.83
CA ARG A 112 6.41 0.30 29.22
C ARG A 112 5.69 1.51 28.62
N LEU A 113 5.02 1.39 27.48
CA LEU A 113 4.31 2.50 26.82
C LEU A 113 3.24 3.18 27.70
N PRO A 114 2.43 2.44 28.49
CA PRO A 114 1.56 3.03 29.49
C PRO A 114 2.31 3.81 30.58
N GLY A 115 3.46 3.31 31.03
CA GLY A 115 4.28 3.94 32.09
C GLY A 115 4.98 5.23 31.66
N LEU A 116 5.31 5.35 30.37
CA LEU A 116 5.85 6.59 29.77
C LEU A 116 4.84 7.76 29.77
N ALA A 117 3.60 7.57 30.23
CA ALA A 117 2.59 8.61 30.34
C ALA A 117 2.92 9.72 31.36
N GLY A 118 3.94 9.55 32.21
CA GLY A 118 4.23 10.44 33.35
C GLY A 118 5.41 11.41 33.21
N HIS A 119 6.25 11.33 32.17
CA HIS A 119 7.44 12.18 32.05
C HIS A 119 7.52 12.90 30.72
N GLN A 120 7.03 14.15 30.72
CA GLN A 120 7.40 15.16 29.75
C GLN A 120 8.72 15.80 30.24
N GLU A 121 9.87 15.25 29.84
CA GLU A 121 11.14 15.95 30.00
C GLU A 121 11.26 17.05 28.94
N ARG A 122 11.48 18.25 29.46
CA ARG A 122 11.74 19.51 28.79
C ARG A 122 13.11 19.42 28.09
N PRO A 123 13.26 19.87 26.83
CA PRO A 123 14.58 19.91 26.19
C PRO A 123 15.49 20.89 26.94
N LEU A 124 16.61 20.38 27.44
CA LEU A 124 17.68 21.18 28.02
C LEU A 124 18.38 21.96 26.89
N SER A 125 18.36 23.29 27.01
CA SER A 125 19.28 24.17 26.30
C SER A 125 20.71 23.96 26.84
N PRO A 126 21.76 24.06 26.00
CA PRO A 126 23.14 24.05 26.45
C PRO A 126 23.54 25.47 26.87
N GLU A 127 23.82 25.70 28.15
CA GLU A 127 24.57 26.89 28.59
C GLU A 127 26.07 26.57 28.69
N THR A 128 26.82 27.32 27.91
CA THR A 128 28.27 27.50 27.96
C THR A 128 28.68 28.19 29.28
N GLY A 129 29.76 27.75 29.92
CA GLY A 129 30.37 28.51 31.02
C GLY A 129 31.53 27.78 31.70
N ALA A 130 32.75 27.99 31.20
CA ALA A 130 34.00 27.50 31.77
C ALA A 130 34.34 28.16 33.12
N CYS A 131 35.01 27.43 34.02
CA CYS A 131 36.27 27.85 34.64
C CYS A 131 36.88 26.73 35.52
N ALA A 132 38.14 26.38 35.26
CA ALA A 132 39.04 25.67 36.18
C ALA A 132 39.59 26.69 37.24
N PRO A 133 40.37 26.34 38.29
CA PRO A 133 41.61 25.57 38.21
C PRO A 133 41.95 24.58 39.36
N ASP A 134 42.95 23.75 39.08
CA ASP A 134 43.76 22.84 39.93
C ASP A 134 44.61 23.62 40.98
N PRO A 135 45.19 23.02 42.06
CA PRO A 135 46.49 22.31 41.91
C PRO A 135 46.83 21.13 42.89
N ALA A 136 47.62 20.18 42.37
CA ALA A 136 48.85 19.57 42.94
C ALA A 136 48.83 18.38 43.97
N LYS A 137 49.25 17.19 43.48
CA LYS A 137 50.40 16.27 43.83
C LYS A 137 51.06 16.30 45.25
N PRO A 138 51.90 15.31 45.72
CA PRO A 138 52.42 14.06 45.08
C PRO A 138 52.69 12.80 46.00
N ALA A 139 53.19 11.73 45.36
CA ALA A 139 54.25 10.78 45.79
C ALA A 139 53.91 9.35 46.32
N MET A 140 54.64 8.37 45.75
CA MET A 140 54.74 6.90 46.04
C MET A 140 55.49 6.59 47.38
N PRO A 141 56.02 5.39 47.72
CA PRO A 141 55.97 4.02 47.11
C PRO A 141 55.87 2.81 48.10
N ASP A 142 55.84 1.61 47.50
CA ASP A 142 56.57 0.37 47.85
C ASP A 142 56.02 -0.76 48.76
N GLU A 143 56.46 -1.96 48.36
CA GLU A 143 56.63 -3.25 49.05
C GLU A 143 55.43 -4.18 49.38
N ALA A 144 55.34 -5.21 48.53
CA ALA A 144 55.55 -6.65 48.82
C ALA A 144 54.73 -7.33 49.95
N GLN A 145 54.02 -8.43 49.61
CA GLN A 145 54.43 -9.82 49.91
C GLN A 145 53.29 -10.87 49.87
N ILE A 146 53.59 -11.98 49.20
CA ILE A 146 53.28 -13.40 49.51
C ILE A 146 51.94 -14.05 49.05
N SER A 147 52.13 -14.96 48.07
CA SER A 147 51.63 -16.34 47.85
C SER A 147 50.28 -16.84 48.41
N SER A 148 49.52 -17.58 47.58
CA SER A 148 49.65 -19.06 47.43
C SER A 148 48.46 -19.71 46.69
N GLY A 149 48.76 -20.77 45.91
CA GLY A 149 47.82 -21.84 45.49
C GLY A 149 47.59 -21.92 43.97
N ALA A 150 48.42 -22.61 43.16
CA ALA A 150 48.68 -24.06 43.01
C ALA A 150 47.65 -24.82 42.15
N GLY A 151 48.15 -25.55 41.13
CA GLY A 151 47.43 -26.51 40.28
C GLY A 151 47.42 -26.12 38.80
N ASP A 152 48.48 -26.28 37.98
CA ASP A 152 49.24 -27.47 37.56
C ASP A 152 48.67 -28.15 36.28
N GLN A 153 49.61 -28.58 35.43
CA GLN A 153 49.50 -29.39 34.19
C GLN A 153 49.06 -28.67 32.88
N GLN A 154 49.73 -28.83 31.73
CA GLN A 154 50.91 -29.62 31.36
C GLN A 154 51.38 -29.17 29.96
N THR A 155 52.71 -29.08 29.80
CA THR A 155 53.58 -29.58 28.69
C THR A 155 53.02 -29.71 27.27
N GLY A 156 53.73 -29.35 26.20
CA GLY A 156 55.18 -29.16 26.04
C GLY A 156 55.48 -28.59 24.64
N ASP A 157 56.61 -27.88 24.52
CA ASP A 157 57.82 -28.31 23.77
C ASP A 157 57.74 -28.03 22.26
N THR A 158 58.75 -27.51 21.55
CA THR A 158 60.05 -26.93 21.87
C THR A 158 60.63 -26.41 20.53
N PHE A 159 60.93 -25.09 20.45
CA PHE A 159 62.08 -24.40 19.80
C PHE A 159 62.48 -24.69 18.30
N PRO A 160 63.48 -23.99 17.69
CA PRO A 160 63.36 -22.62 17.17
C PRO A 160 64.12 -22.36 15.82
N LEU A 161 64.19 -21.08 15.42
CA LEU A 161 65.25 -20.39 14.64
C LEU A 161 65.66 -20.89 13.24
N ALA A 162 65.51 -20.02 12.23
CA ALA A 162 66.63 -19.40 11.50
C ALA A 162 66.14 -18.47 10.34
N LEU A 163 66.51 -17.18 10.43
CA LEU A 163 66.75 -16.24 9.31
C LEU A 163 68.15 -16.53 8.69
N PRO A 164 68.73 -15.81 7.68
CA PRO A 164 68.32 -14.59 6.94
C PRO A 164 68.67 -14.62 5.40
N VAL A 165 68.63 -13.44 4.75
CA VAL A 165 69.38 -12.92 3.56
C VAL A 165 68.44 -12.38 2.46
N ASP A 166 68.21 -11.07 2.25
CA ASP A 166 69.03 -9.94 1.68
C ASP A 166 68.84 -9.84 0.14
N LEU A 167 68.74 -8.73 -0.60
CA LEU A 167 68.70 -7.26 -0.44
C LEU A 167 68.39 -6.70 -1.86
N SER A 168 67.74 -5.53 -1.99
CA SER A 168 67.90 -4.45 -3.04
C SER A 168 66.65 -3.54 -3.03
N GLN A 169 66.68 -2.33 -2.44
CA GLN A 169 67.01 -1.00 -3.05
C GLN A 169 66.02 -0.56 -4.17
N GLU A 170 65.47 0.65 -4.26
CA GLU A 170 65.73 1.96 -3.62
C GLU A 170 64.55 2.94 -3.90
N ASN A 171 64.56 4.04 -3.15
CA ASN A 171 63.70 5.25 -3.11
C ASN A 171 63.52 6.03 -4.44
N GLU A 172 62.44 6.82 -4.61
CA GLU A 172 62.38 8.29 -4.39
C GLU A 172 61.04 8.91 -4.86
N GLU A 173 60.64 10.04 -4.25
CA GLU A 173 59.31 10.70 -4.24
C GLU A 173 59.32 12.05 -5.05
N PRO A 174 58.32 12.99 -4.95
CA PRO A 174 57.16 13.30 -5.82
C PRO A 174 57.30 14.67 -6.60
N PRO A 175 56.25 15.37 -7.16
CA PRO A 175 55.19 16.10 -6.39
C PRO A 175 53.79 16.32 -7.04
N GLU A 176 52.82 16.60 -6.15
CA GLU A 176 51.52 17.33 -6.12
C GLU A 176 50.65 17.76 -7.35
N THR A 177 49.32 17.68 -7.08
CA THR A 177 48.09 18.38 -7.60
C THR A 177 47.24 17.75 -8.73
N PRO A 178 45.91 18.02 -8.83
CA PRO A 178 44.84 18.05 -7.82
C PRO A 178 43.62 17.14 -8.16
N LEU A 179 42.71 16.98 -7.19
CA LEU A 179 41.49 16.16 -7.23
C LEU A 179 40.52 16.45 -8.40
N VAL A 180 40.33 15.45 -9.28
CA VAL A 180 39.19 15.34 -10.20
C VAL A 180 38.46 14.03 -9.89
N TYR A 181 37.19 14.13 -9.47
CA TYR A 181 36.33 12.96 -9.34
C TYR A 181 35.84 12.53 -10.74
N GLU A 182 36.42 11.46 -11.28
CA GLU A 182 35.82 10.69 -12.38
C GLU A 182 34.74 9.75 -11.82
N LEU A 183 33.50 9.89 -12.31
CA LEU A 183 32.45 8.90 -12.11
C LEU A 183 32.82 7.59 -12.85
N PRO A 184 32.74 6.42 -12.21
CA PRO A 184 32.96 5.16 -12.91
C PRO A 184 31.80 4.86 -13.87
N ARG A 185 31.97 5.16 -15.16
CA ARG A 185 31.16 4.59 -16.23
C ARG A 185 31.54 3.11 -16.40
N ARG A 186 30.64 2.19 -16.02
CA ARG A 186 30.78 0.78 -16.41
C ARG A 186 30.45 0.62 -17.90
N PRO A 187 31.35 0.04 -18.71
CA PRO A 187 31.08 -0.29 -20.10
C PRO A 187 30.36 -1.65 -20.22
N GLY A 188 29.38 -1.71 -21.13
CA GLY A 188 29.03 -2.91 -21.91
C GLY A 188 28.47 -4.13 -21.17
N ARG A 189 27.16 -4.16 -20.91
CA ARG A 189 26.36 -5.40 -20.94
C ARG A 189 25.01 -5.12 -21.60
N LYS A 190 24.90 -5.44 -22.89
CA LYS A 190 23.61 -5.57 -23.55
C LYS A 190 22.97 -6.86 -23.03
N ILE A 191 21.96 -6.73 -22.20
CA ILE A 191 21.09 -7.85 -21.83
C ILE A 191 20.18 -8.07 -23.03
N VAL A 192 20.60 -8.93 -23.96
CA VAL A 192 19.69 -9.51 -24.95
C VAL A 192 18.93 -10.59 -24.21
N SER A 193 17.64 -10.37 -23.99
CA SER A 193 16.76 -11.33 -23.36
C SER A 193 16.56 -12.53 -24.31
N GLU A 194 16.80 -13.76 -23.84
CA GLU A 194 16.51 -14.97 -24.62
C GLU A 194 15.02 -15.11 -24.97
N PHE A 195 14.15 -14.40 -24.26
CA PHE A 195 12.72 -14.29 -24.60
C PHE A 195 12.49 -13.53 -25.91
N SER A 196 13.33 -12.55 -26.24
CA SER A 196 13.27 -11.83 -27.51
C SER A 196 13.72 -12.71 -28.68
N LEU A 197 14.70 -13.60 -28.45
CA LEU A 197 15.15 -14.57 -29.47
C LEU A 197 14.13 -15.69 -29.71
N GLN A 198 13.42 -16.15 -28.68
CA GLN A 198 12.38 -17.18 -28.84
C GLN A 198 11.11 -16.65 -29.52
N LEU A 199 10.77 -15.37 -29.34
CA LEU A 199 9.65 -14.75 -30.06
C LEU A 199 9.97 -14.53 -31.56
N GLU A 200 11.25 -14.27 -31.88
CA GLU A 200 11.72 -14.09 -33.27
C GLU A 200 11.85 -15.41 -34.03
N GLN A 201 12.22 -16.50 -33.34
CA GLN A 201 12.30 -17.86 -33.91
C GLN A 201 10.92 -18.49 -34.17
N GLN A 202 9.88 -18.14 -33.40
CA GLN A 202 8.51 -18.62 -33.69
C GLN A 202 7.82 -17.88 -34.86
N GLY A 203 8.36 -16.73 -35.28
CA GLY A 203 7.83 -15.96 -36.41
C GLY A 203 8.34 -16.39 -37.79
N THR A 204 9.30 -17.32 -37.87
CA THR A 204 10.04 -17.61 -39.11
C THR A 204 9.70 -18.94 -39.80
N ASP A 205 8.76 -19.73 -39.27
CA ASP A 205 8.34 -21.00 -39.91
C ASP A 205 7.32 -20.87 -41.05
N HIS A 206 6.83 -19.66 -41.33
CA HIS A 206 6.01 -19.41 -42.51
C HIS A 206 6.40 -18.08 -43.15
N LEU A 207 7.38 -18.12 -44.06
CA LEU A 207 7.28 -17.62 -45.44
C LEU A 207 8.69 -17.58 -46.07
N GLN A 208 8.84 -18.39 -47.10
CA GLN A 208 10.03 -18.49 -47.93
C GLN A 208 9.82 -17.68 -49.22
N GLN A 209 10.46 -16.52 -49.37
CA GLN A 209 10.86 -15.93 -50.68
C GLN A 209 11.77 -14.69 -50.47
N PRO A 210 12.55 -14.21 -51.46
CA PRO A 210 13.95 -13.86 -51.28
C PRO A 210 14.15 -12.34 -51.12
N ALA A 211 15.34 -11.96 -50.66
CA ALA A 211 15.83 -10.57 -50.64
C ALA A 211 15.66 -9.87 -52.00
N PRO A 212 15.47 -8.54 -52.02
CA PRO A 212 16.64 -7.72 -52.32
C PRO A 212 16.69 -6.30 -51.68
N GLN A 213 17.93 -5.82 -51.63
CA GLN A 213 18.42 -4.43 -51.68
C GLN A 213 18.58 -3.63 -50.37
N GLU A 214 19.85 -3.55 -49.97
CA GLU A 214 20.43 -2.51 -49.13
C GLU A 214 20.18 -1.13 -49.75
N VAL A 215 19.34 -0.33 -49.09
CA VAL A 215 19.32 1.12 -49.27
C VAL A 215 20.09 1.71 -48.10
N PHE A 216 21.21 2.32 -48.43
CA PHE A 216 22.04 3.10 -47.52
C PHE A 216 21.26 4.36 -47.10
N GLU A 217 20.66 4.37 -45.91
CA GLU A 217 20.09 5.58 -45.31
C GLU A 217 21.11 6.24 -44.37
N GLU A 218 21.49 7.48 -44.70
CA GLU A 218 22.31 8.36 -43.88
C GLU A 218 21.66 8.62 -42.50
N PRO A 219 22.45 8.69 -41.41
CA PRO A 219 21.90 9.01 -40.10
C PRO A 219 21.51 10.49 -39.99
N PRO A 220 20.34 10.83 -39.41
CA PRO A 220 19.97 12.22 -39.18
C PRO A 220 20.87 12.87 -38.14
N VAL A 221 21.32 14.08 -38.49
CA VAL A 221 22.11 15.01 -37.66
C VAL A 221 21.43 15.24 -36.32
N ARG A 222 22.13 14.89 -35.23
CA ARG A 222 21.76 15.24 -33.86
C ARG A 222 21.63 16.76 -33.74
N ARG A 223 20.41 17.24 -33.48
CA ARG A 223 20.19 18.61 -32.98
C ARG A 223 20.56 18.65 -31.51
N ASP A 224 21.66 19.32 -31.21
CA ASP A 224 22.06 19.70 -29.86
C ASP A 224 20.98 20.60 -29.23
N LEU A 225 20.29 20.07 -28.23
CA LEU A 225 19.27 20.76 -27.42
C LEU A 225 19.85 21.43 -26.17
N HIS A 226 21.18 21.50 -26.04
CA HIS A 226 21.87 22.19 -24.94
C HIS A 226 22.35 23.57 -25.35
N GLN A 227 21.42 24.47 -25.70
CA GLN A 227 21.71 25.91 -25.80
C GLN A 227 20.41 26.73 -25.72
N MET A 228 19.88 26.93 -24.51
CA MET A 228 19.14 28.14 -24.20
C MET A 228 19.48 28.62 -22.78
N PRO A 229 20.08 29.81 -22.63
CA PRO A 229 20.39 30.39 -21.35
C PRO A 229 19.28 31.39 -20.93
N TYR A 230 18.98 31.39 -19.63
CA TYR A 230 18.17 32.38 -18.89
C TYR A 230 16.65 32.41 -19.15
N LEU A 231 15.90 31.88 -18.18
CA LEU A 231 14.68 32.49 -17.63
C LEU A 231 14.47 31.93 -16.21
N ILE A 232 15.20 32.50 -15.27
CA ILE A 232 14.80 32.49 -13.86
C ILE A 232 13.63 33.47 -13.78
N ALA A 233 12.42 32.95 -13.73
CA ALA A 233 11.25 33.70 -13.31
C ALA A 233 10.89 33.22 -11.90
N ASP A 234 11.14 34.10 -10.92
CA ASP A 234 10.50 34.04 -9.61
C ASP A 234 9.00 33.80 -9.80
N SER A 235 8.51 32.67 -9.30
CA SER A 235 7.08 32.44 -9.15
C SER A 235 6.73 32.70 -7.70
N ASP A 236 6.47 33.97 -7.43
CA ASP A 236 5.77 34.42 -6.24
C ASP A 236 4.44 33.66 -6.09
N ILE A 237 4.18 33.28 -4.85
CA ILE A 237 3.01 32.56 -4.37
C ILE A 237 1.76 33.41 -4.60
N VAL A 238 1.03 33.15 -5.69
CA VAL A 238 -0.33 33.68 -5.88
C VAL A 238 -1.33 32.71 -5.23
N GLN A 239 -1.77 33.04 -4.01
CA GLN A 239 -2.94 32.39 -3.41
C GLN A 239 -4.21 32.72 -4.23
N PRO A 240 -5.00 31.72 -4.68
CA PRO A 240 -6.21 31.99 -5.44
C PRO A 240 -7.33 32.59 -4.56
N TRP A 241 -7.85 33.75 -4.99
CA TRP A 241 -8.95 34.53 -4.38
C TRP A 241 -10.23 33.73 -4.08
N TYR A 242 -10.43 32.56 -4.69
CA TYR A 242 -11.67 31.77 -4.54
C TYR A 242 -11.93 31.19 -3.13
N ARG A 243 -10.96 31.25 -2.19
CA ARG A 243 -11.16 30.76 -0.81
C ARG A 243 -12.02 31.66 0.09
N ARG A 244 -12.35 32.89 -0.30
CA ARG A 244 -13.18 33.79 0.54
C ARG A 244 -14.69 33.60 0.37
N THR A 245 -15.17 32.97 -0.70
CA THR A 245 -16.61 32.78 -0.97
C THR A 245 -17.14 31.41 -0.54
N ALA A 246 -16.27 30.42 -0.36
CA ALA A 246 -16.64 29.08 0.12
C ALA A 246 -17.38 29.06 1.47
N PRO A 247 -16.99 29.81 2.53
CA PRO A 247 -17.74 29.79 3.79
C PRO A 247 -19.11 30.48 3.68
N LEU A 248 -19.29 31.42 2.76
CA LEU A 248 -20.58 32.09 2.54
C LEU A 248 -21.61 31.15 1.89
N LEU A 249 -21.18 30.33 0.93
CA LEU A 249 -22.06 29.34 0.28
C LEU A 249 -22.48 28.23 1.25
N VAL A 250 -21.58 27.77 2.12
CA VAL A 250 -21.91 26.78 3.17
C VAL A 250 -22.84 27.36 4.23
N GLY A 251 -22.66 28.63 4.61
CA GLY A 251 -23.58 29.31 5.52
C GLY A 251 -24.99 29.46 4.94
N ALA A 252 -25.10 29.85 3.67
CA ALA A 252 -26.39 30.03 2.99
C ALA A 252 -27.19 28.72 2.86
N THR A 253 -26.53 27.60 2.55
CA THR A 253 -27.20 26.30 2.46
C THR A 253 -27.67 25.81 3.83
N LEU A 254 -26.90 26.06 4.90
CA LEU A 254 -27.27 25.65 6.25
C LEU A 254 -28.49 26.44 6.79
N VAL A 255 -28.57 27.73 6.49
CA VAL A 255 -29.75 28.57 6.82
C VAL A 255 -30.99 28.10 6.05
N LEU A 256 -30.86 27.73 4.77
CA LEU A 256 -31.98 27.22 3.98
C LEU A 256 -32.54 25.90 4.55
N VAL A 257 -31.67 24.97 4.95
CA VAL A 257 -32.08 23.69 5.57
C VAL A 257 -32.78 23.93 6.91
N LEU A 258 -32.28 24.86 7.73
CA LEU A 258 -32.92 25.24 8.99
C LEU A 258 -34.30 25.86 8.78
N ALA A 259 -34.46 26.73 7.76
CA ALA A 259 -35.75 27.33 7.44
C ALA A 259 -36.78 26.27 7.00
N VAL A 260 -36.39 25.33 6.13
CA VAL A 260 -37.27 24.23 5.70
C VAL A 260 -37.65 23.33 6.88
N SER A 261 -36.71 23.03 7.77
CA SER A 261 -36.94 22.20 8.95
C SER A 261 -37.93 22.85 9.93
N VAL A 262 -37.84 24.17 10.15
CA VAL A 262 -38.80 24.93 10.99
C VAL A 262 -40.20 24.96 10.39
N VAL A 263 -40.32 25.10 9.06
CA VAL A 263 -41.62 25.09 8.37
C VAL A 263 -42.28 23.71 8.48
N GLN A 264 -41.52 22.63 8.28
CA GLN A 264 -42.07 21.27 8.44
C GLN A 264 -42.44 20.96 9.89
N TYR A 265 -41.65 21.43 10.86
CA TYR A 265 -41.94 21.26 12.28
C TYR A 265 -43.22 22.00 12.72
N ARG A 266 -43.51 23.17 12.13
CA ARG A 266 -44.77 23.89 12.40
C ARG A 266 -45.98 23.29 11.70
N ALA A 267 -45.82 22.70 10.51
CA ALA A 267 -46.92 22.06 9.79
C ALA A 267 -47.40 20.76 10.46
N GLY A 268 -46.55 20.06 11.21
CA GLY A 268 -46.88 18.81 11.89
C GLY A 268 -47.65 18.94 13.22
N LYS A 269 -48.04 20.15 13.63
CA LYS A 269 -48.66 20.40 14.95
C LYS A 269 -50.10 20.91 14.81
N THR A 270 -50.97 20.10 14.22
CA THR A 270 -52.43 20.22 14.38
C THR A 270 -52.92 19.11 15.31
N PRO A 271 -53.60 19.43 16.43
CA PRO A 271 -54.19 18.41 17.30
C PRO A 271 -55.50 17.91 16.67
N ALA A 272 -55.59 16.60 16.43
CA ALA A 272 -56.82 15.95 16.00
C ALA A 272 -57.76 15.76 17.21
N GLU A 273 -58.93 16.37 17.11
CA GLU A 273 -60.09 16.18 17.97
C GLU A 273 -60.79 14.86 17.58
N GLN A 274 -61.04 14.04 18.59
CA GLN A 274 -61.73 12.75 18.49
C GLN A 274 -63.24 13.00 18.67
N PRO A 275 -64.12 12.21 18.03
CA PRO A 275 -65.28 11.75 18.79
C PRO A 275 -65.51 10.24 18.66
N GLU A 276 -65.79 9.68 19.83
CA GLU A 276 -66.26 8.34 20.12
C GLU A 276 -67.78 8.27 19.95
N THR A 277 -68.28 7.22 19.30
CA THR A 277 -69.56 6.59 19.69
C THR A 277 -69.66 5.16 19.14
N ALA A 278 -69.98 4.24 20.05
CA ALA A 278 -70.29 2.82 19.86
C ALA A 278 -71.58 2.62 19.02
N ILE A 279 -72.07 1.44 18.60
CA ILE A 279 -72.23 0.10 19.22
C ILE A 279 -72.64 -0.91 18.10
N THR A 280 -72.41 -2.22 18.30
CA THR A 280 -73.17 -3.40 17.77
C THR A 280 -72.96 -3.76 16.28
N GLY A 281 -72.78 -4.99 15.82
CA GLY A 281 -72.77 -6.35 16.37
C GLY A 281 -72.82 -7.36 15.20
N ALA A 282 -72.75 -8.65 15.53
CA ALA A 282 -73.07 -9.83 14.71
C ALA A 282 -72.02 -10.42 13.75
N SER A 283 -71.93 -11.74 13.88
CA SER A 283 -71.07 -12.72 13.22
C SER A 283 -71.32 -12.92 11.72
N THR A 284 -70.35 -13.60 11.09
CA THR A 284 -70.50 -14.72 10.12
C THR A 284 -69.89 -14.47 8.72
N VAL A 285 -69.17 -15.50 8.27
CA VAL A 285 -68.88 -15.96 6.90
C VAL A 285 -67.49 -15.65 6.32
N GLN A 286 -66.73 -16.74 6.16
CA GLN A 286 -65.57 -16.92 5.29
C GLN A 286 -65.93 -16.67 3.83
N GLN A 287 -65.07 -15.99 3.05
CA GLN A 287 -64.65 -16.52 1.76
C GLN A 287 -63.36 -15.85 1.24
N PRO A 288 -62.39 -16.62 0.70
CA PRO A 288 -61.24 -16.12 -0.02
C PRO A 288 -61.59 -15.91 -1.50
N VAL A 289 -60.90 -14.98 -2.17
CA VAL A 289 -60.19 -15.16 -3.46
C VAL A 289 -59.90 -13.81 -4.16
N SER A 290 -58.79 -13.83 -4.89
CA SER A 290 -58.48 -13.03 -6.09
C SER A 290 -57.73 -11.70 -5.89
N SER A 291 -56.42 -11.86 -5.82
CA SER A 291 -55.42 -10.93 -6.34
C SER A 291 -55.57 -10.77 -7.87
N SER A 292 -55.55 -9.53 -8.36
CA SER A 292 -55.27 -9.16 -9.76
C SER A 292 -54.36 -7.94 -9.67
N ILE A 293 -53.05 -8.05 -9.88
CA ILE A 293 -52.33 -8.02 -11.16
C ILE A 293 -52.78 -6.87 -12.08
N ILE A 294 -52.09 -5.74 -11.96
CA ILE A 294 -51.64 -4.83 -13.03
C ILE A 294 -50.30 -4.29 -12.50
N GLY A 295 -49.14 -4.40 -13.15
CA GLY A 295 -48.86 -4.43 -14.57
C GLY A 295 -48.10 -3.16 -14.94
N THR A 296 -46.82 -3.07 -14.55
CA THR A 296 -45.90 -2.03 -15.07
C THR A 296 -44.55 -2.65 -15.35
N SER A 297 -44.46 -3.26 -16.52
CA SER A 297 -43.23 -3.72 -17.15
C SER A 297 -42.60 -2.55 -17.91
N ALA A 298 -41.50 -1.99 -17.40
CA ALA A 298 -40.63 -1.10 -18.16
C ALA A 298 -39.23 -0.94 -17.52
N THR A 299 -38.51 -2.03 -17.28
CA THR A 299 -37.05 -2.02 -17.05
C THR A 299 -36.46 -3.41 -17.30
N ASP A 300 -36.51 -3.90 -18.54
CA ASP A 300 -35.88 -5.21 -18.86
C ASP A 300 -35.10 -5.26 -20.19
N ALA A 301 -34.87 -4.12 -20.85
CA ALA A 301 -34.09 -4.09 -22.09
C ALA A 301 -32.56 -3.94 -21.88
N ALA A 302 -32.08 -3.70 -20.65
CA ALA A 302 -30.66 -3.45 -20.38
C ALA A 302 -29.91 -4.63 -19.73
N ARG A 303 -30.61 -5.74 -19.42
CA ARG A 303 -30.01 -6.91 -18.74
C ARG A 303 -29.89 -8.16 -19.63
N GLN A 304 -30.35 -8.11 -20.88
CA GLN A 304 -30.45 -9.30 -21.75
C GLN A 304 -29.20 -9.65 -22.58
N ASN A 305 -28.03 -9.02 -22.37
CA ASN A 305 -26.82 -9.34 -23.15
C ASN A 305 -25.60 -9.84 -22.34
N LEU A 306 -25.75 -10.16 -21.05
CA LEU A 306 -24.64 -10.65 -20.22
C LEU A 306 -24.94 -11.94 -19.44
N ALA A 307 -25.77 -12.83 -20.00
CA ALA A 307 -25.93 -14.19 -19.49
C ALA A 307 -25.56 -15.21 -20.58
N SER A 308 -24.31 -15.21 -21.01
CA SER A 308 -23.72 -16.37 -21.70
C SER A 308 -23.04 -17.26 -20.67
N HIS A 309 -23.84 -17.98 -19.87
CA HIS A 309 -23.35 -19.12 -19.07
C HIS A 309 -23.15 -20.40 -19.93
N GLY A 310 -22.80 -20.22 -21.21
CA GLY A 310 -22.36 -21.27 -22.12
C GLY A 310 -21.07 -20.80 -22.76
N GLY A 311 -20.12 -21.71 -23.00
CA GLY A 311 -18.71 -21.46 -23.35
C GLY A 311 -18.42 -20.73 -24.67
N GLY A 312 -19.25 -19.76 -25.07
CA GLY A 312 -19.01 -18.84 -26.17
C GLY A 312 -18.19 -17.63 -25.72
N ARG A 313 -17.27 -17.22 -26.60
CA ARG A 313 -16.44 -16.03 -26.40
C ARG A 313 -17.29 -14.75 -26.47
N PRO A 314 -17.22 -13.85 -25.48
CA PRO A 314 -18.00 -12.62 -25.51
C PRO A 314 -17.49 -11.71 -26.63
N ARG A 315 -18.42 -11.09 -27.36
CA ARG A 315 -18.09 -10.04 -28.36
C ARG A 315 -18.18 -8.64 -27.75
N ASN A 316 -19.09 -8.46 -26.81
CA ASN A 316 -19.30 -7.19 -26.13
C ASN A 316 -18.29 -7.01 -25.00
N LEU A 317 -17.90 -5.76 -24.79
CA LEU A 317 -17.01 -5.39 -23.69
C LEU A 317 -17.70 -5.65 -22.34
N PRO A 318 -17.06 -6.36 -21.39
CA PRO A 318 -17.60 -6.56 -20.04
C PRO A 318 -17.87 -5.23 -19.31
N GLY A 319 -18.83 -5.23 -18.40
CA GLY A 319 -19.27 -4.05 -17.66
C GLY A 319 -18.22 -3.48 -16.71
N PHE A 320 -17.29 -4.31 -16.22
CA PHE A 320 -16.18 -3.86 -15.38
C PHE A 320 -15.09 -3.08 -16.13
N VAL A 321 -15.08 -3.10 -17.47
CA VAL A 321 -14.06 -2.38 -18.26
C VAL A 321 -14.52 -0.93 -18.48
N PRO A 322 -13.72 0.09 -18.08
CA PRO A 322 -14.10 1.48 -18.23
C PRO A 322 -14.08 1.90 -19.70
N ARG A 323 -15.24 2.24 -20.24
CA ARG A 323 -15.39 2.64 -21.66
C ARG A 323 -14.75 3.98 -21.97
N ASP A 324 -14.78 4.91 -21.01
CA ASP A 324 -14.30 6.28 -21.19
C ASP A 324 -12.77 6.38 -21.25
N GLY A 325 -12.04 5.31 -20.91
CA GLY A 325 -10.59 5.26 -20.87
C GLY A 325 -9.92 4.63 -22.09
N HIS A 326 -10.63 4.47 -23.21
CA HIS A 326 -10.10 3.79 -24.39
C HIS A 326 -8.94 4.56 -25.04
N ASP A 327 -7.79 3.89 -25.19
CA ASP A 327 -6.60 4.41 -25.89
C ASP A 327 -6.45 3.75 -27.27
N PRO A 328 -6.85 4.44 -28.36
CA PRO A 328 -6.74 3.90 -29.71
C PRO A 328 -5.30 3.88 -30.24
N ALA A 329 -4.35 4.57 -29.61
CA ALA A 329 -2.95 4.54 -30.04
C ALA A 329 -2.30 3.20 -29.71
N TYR A 330 -2.68 2.60 -28.58
CA TYR A 330 -2.15 1.31 -28.14
C TYR A 330 -2.43 0.19 -29.16
N GLY A 331 -3.66 0.09 -29.67
CA GLY A 331 -4.04 -0.95 -30.64
C GLY A 331 -3.35 -0.84 -32.00
N LYS A 332 -2.80 0.34 -32.34
CA LYS A 332 -1.96 0.51 -33.53
C LYS A 332 -0.58 -0.12 -33.36
N GLN A 333 -0.04 -0.11 -32.15
CA GLN A 333 1.26 -0.68 -31.81
C GLN A 333 1.15 -2.17 -31.46
N HIS A 334 -0.01 -2.59 -30.95
CA HIS A 334 -0.31 -3.96 -30.55
C HIS A 334 -1.57 -4.46 -31.27
N PRO A 335 -1.45 -4.96 -32.51
CA PRO A 335 -2.60 -5.44 -33.28
C PRO A 335 -3.45 -6.44 -32.51
N GLY A 336 -4.76 -6.25 -32.51
CA GLY A 336 -5.73 -7.06 -31.77
C GLY A 336 -5.88 -6.70 -30.29
N TRP A 337 -5.03 -5.85 -29.73
CA TRP A 337 -5.16 -5.37 -28.36
C TRP A 337 -5.83 -4.00 -28.29
N GLU A 338 -6.74 -3.86 -27.35
CA GLU A 338 -7.34 -2.59 -26.95
C GLU A 338 -6.92 -2.29 -25.51
N LEU A 339 -6.56 -1.04 -25.23
CA LEU A 339 -6.22 -0.57 -23.89
C LEU A 339 -7.32 0.35 -23.36
N TYR A 340 -7.76 0.08 -22.15
CA TYR A 340 -8.73 0.88 -21.42
C TYR A 340 -8.13 1.27 -20.06
N LEU A 341 -7.95 2.57 -19.85
CA LEU A 341 -7.36 3.12 -18.63
C LEU A 341 -8.46 3.45 -17.62
N GLY A 342 -8.41 2.78 -16.46
CA GLY A 342 -9.18 3.15 -15.28
C GLY A 342 -8.42 4.12 -14.38
N ALA A 343 -9.06 4.51 -13.27
CA ALA A 343 -8.45 5.41 -12.28
C ALA A 343 -7.24 4.76 -11.58
N THR A 344 -7.32 3.46 -11.28
CA THR A 344 -6.28 2.72 -10.52
C THR A 344 -5.76 1.49 -11.25
N SER A 345 -6.36 1.11 -12.37
CA SER A 345 -6.02 -0.10 -13.12
C SER A 345 -5.99 0.18 -14.61
N GLU A 346 -5.21 -0.60 -15.34
CA GLU A 346 -5.34 -0.72 -16.78
C GLU A 346 -5.99 -2.04 -17.14
N HIS A 347 -6.82 -2.01 -18.18
CA HIS A 347 -7.52 -3.16 -18.72
C HIS A 347 -7.10 -3.32 -20.18
N ARG A 348 -6.47 -4.45 -20.50
CA ARG A 348 -6.07 -4.79 -21.86
C ARG A 348 -6.98 -5.90 -22.35
N VAL A 349 -7.62 -5.69 -23.50
CA VAL A 349 -8.58 -6.62 -24.07
C VAL A 349 -8.04 -7.08 -25.41
N PHE A 350 -7.86 -8.39 -25.56
CA PHE A 350 -7.44 -8.98 -26.83
C PHE A 350 -8.65 -9.48 -27.60
N ARG A 351 -8.82 -8.96 -28.82
CA ARG A 351 -9.87 -9.34 -29.77
C ARG A 351 -9.27 -10.10 -30.94
N GLU A 352 -9.91 -11.20 -31.31
CA GLU A 352 -9.63 -11.87 -32.58
C GLU A 352 -10.27 -11.12 -33.75
N ALA A 353 -9.89 -11.47 -34.97
CA ALA A 353 -10.38 -10.83 -36.20
C ALA A 353 -11.91 -10.95 -36.39
N ASP A 354 -12.54 -11.94 -35.75
CA ASP A 354 -13.99 -12.13 -35.73
C ASP A 354 -14.72 -11.20 -34.73
N GLY A 355 -13.96 -10.37 -34.01
CA GLY A 355 -14.45 -9.45 -32.98
C GLY A 355 -14.69 -10.10 -31.62
N SER A 356 -14.42 -11.41 -31.47
CA SER A 356 -14.55 -12.11 -30.19
C SER A 356 -13.40 -11.76 -29.25
N ILE A 357 -13.72 -11.62 -27.96
CA ILE A 357 -12.73 -11.40 -26.92
C ILE A 357 -12.12 -12.75 -26.55
N LYS A 358 -10.80 -12.88 -26.74
CA LYS A 358 -10.04 -14.08 -26.39
C LYS A 358 -9.30 -13.95 -25.07
N ALA A 359 -8.90 -12.73 -24.70
CA ALA A 359 -8.26 -12.51 -23.40
C ALA A 359 -8.60 -11.13 -22.82
N VAL A 360 -8.65 -11.06 -21.49
CA VAL A 360 -8.71 -9.82 -20.73
C VAL A 360 -7.63 -9.86 -19.66
N GLN A 361 -6.78 -8.83 -19.66
CA GLN A 361 -5.74 -8.62 -18.66
C GLN A 361 -6.05 -7.37 -17.86
N ILE A 362 -5.95 -7.47 -16.54
CA ILE A 362 -6.13 -6.34 -15.63
C ILE A 362 -4.86 -6.20 -14.79
N ILE A 363 -4.30 -4.98 -14.75
CA ILE A 363 -3.06 -4.68 -14.02
C ILE A 363 -3.32 -3.48 -13.11
N ASP A 364 -2.89 -3.58 -11.85
CA ASP A 364 -2.90 -2.47 -10.90
C ASP A 364 -1.82 -1.44 -11.27
N ARG A 365 -2.24 -0.18 -11.39
CA ARG A 365 -1.35 0.98 -11.60
C ARG A 365 -1.11 1.77 -10.33
N SER A 366 -1.94 1.56 -9.30
CA SER A 366 -1.87 2.32 -8.05
C SER A 366 -0.76 1.86 -7.11
N GLY A 367 -0.29 0.62 -7.27
CA GLY A 367 0.63 -0.03 -6.34
C GLY A 367 -0.04 -0.52 -5.06
N ALA A 368 -1.35 -0.30 -4.88
CA ALA A 368 -2.10 -0.77 -3.71
C ALA A 368 -2.51 -2.25 -3.81
N GLY A 369 -2.51 -2.81 -5.02
CA GLY A 369 -3.08 -4.11 -5.35
C GLY A 369 -4.54 -4.01 -5.77
N ILE A 370 -4.95 -4.95 -6.62
CA ILE A 370 -6.33 -5.18 -7.01
C ILE A 370 -7.08 -5.77 -5.81
N GLN A 371 -8.23 -5.18 -5.49
CA GLN A 371 -9.08 -5.69 -4.42
C GLN A 371 -9.68 -7.06 -4.78
N GLU A 372 -9.68 -7.97 -3.81
CA GLU A 372 -10.23 -9.32 -3.99
C GLU A 372 -11.73 -9.29 -4.32
N SER A 373 -12.47 -8.30 -3.79
CA SER A 373 -13.88 -8.06 -4.10
C SER A 373 -14.11 -7.74 -5.59
N PHE A 374 -13.26 -6.89 -6.17
CA PHE A 374 -13.30 -6.55 -7.58
C PHE A 374 -12.98 -7.78 -8.43
N TYR A 375 -11.90 -8.51 -8.11
CA TYR A 375 -11.55 -9.77 -8.77
C TYR A 375 -12.71 -10.78 -8.73
N THR A 376 -13.35 -10.95 -7.57
CA THR A 376 -14.51 -11.84 -7.39
C THR A 376 -15.70 -11.38 -8.24
N SER A 377 -15.95 -10.06 -8.34
CA SER A 377 -17.02 -9.54 -9.21
C SER A 377 -16.75 -9.79 -10.68
N VAL A 378 -15.50 -9.71 -11.13
CA VAL A 378 -15.09 -10.02 -12.50
C VAL A 378 -15.32 -11.50 -12.81
N LEU A 379 -14.92 -12.40 -11.91
CA LEU A 379 -15.21 -13.83 -12.07
C LEU A 379 -16.72 -14.13 -12.10
N LYS A 380 -17.49 -13.46 -11.25
CA LYS A 380 -18.94 -13.65 -11.19
C LYS A 380 -19.60 -13.20 -12.49
N GLU A 381 -19.16 -12.09 -13.06
CA GLU A 381 -19.66 -11.58 -14.33
C GLU A 381 -19.31 -12.49 -15.51
N LEU A 382 -18.06 -12.97 -15.58
CA LEU A 382 -17.57 -13.71 -16.74
C LEU A 382 -17.86 -15.21 -16.69
N ALA A 383 -17.79 -15.82 -15.52
CA ALA A 383 -17.88 -17.27 -15.33
C ALA A 383 -19.08 -17.70 -14.47
N GLY A 384 -19.81 -16.76 -13.86
CA GLY A 384 -20.85 -17.09 -12.86
C GLY A 384 -20.29 -17.71 -11.58
N ALA A 385 -18.97 -17.65 -11.37
CA ALA A 385 -18.26 -18.27 -10.27
C ALA A 385 -17.56 -17.21 -9.41
N THR A 386 -17.33 -17.51 -8.13
CA THR A 386 -16.69 -16.57 -7.19
C THR A 386 -15.26 -16.93 -6.85
N ALA A 387 -14.79 -18.11 -7.26
CA ALA A 387 -13.46 -18.60 -6.92
C ALA A 387 -12.86 -19.39 -8.08
N MET A 388 -11.54 -19.29 -8.21
CA MET A 388 -10.75 -20.09 -9.13
C MET A 388 -10.36 -21.42 -8.51
N ARG A 389 -10.31 -22.49 -9.32
CA ARG A 389 -9.64 -23.74 -8.94
C ARG A 389 -8.14 -23.66 -9.30
N PRO A 390 -7.24 -23.45 -8.34
CA PRO A 390 -5.81 -23.41 -8.62
C PRO A 390 -5.32 -24.77 -9.12
N THR A 391 -4.52 -24.74 -10.18
CA THR A 391 -3.89 -25.92 -10.80
C THR A 391 -2.38 -25.92 -10.61
N SER A 392 -1.75 -24.74 -10.57
CA SER A 392 -0.32 -24.58 -10.37
C SER A 392 -0.02 -23.26 -9.64
N SER A 393 1.03 -23.24 -8.82
CA SER A 393 1.61 -22.02 -8.27
C SER A 393 3.13 -22.06 -8.47
N GLU A 394 3.69 -20.95 -8.93
CA GLU A 394 5.11 -20.80 -9.23
C GLU A 394 5.57 -19.42 -8.75
N VAL A 395 6.72 -19.35 -8.06
CA VAL A 395 7.30 -18.06 -7.66
C VAL A 395 8.39 -17.67 -8.66
N LYS A 396 8.20 -16.55 -9.36
CA LYS A 396 9.13 -16.02 -10.36
C LYS A 396 9.31 -14.52 -10.19
N GLU A 397 10.55 -14.06 -10.16
CA GLU A 397 10.90 -12.62 -10.13
C GLU A 397 10.24 -11.84 -8.97
N GLY A 398 10.05 -12.49 -7.82
CA GLY A 398 9.40 -11.88 -6.65
C GLY A 398 7.88 -11.88 -6.69
N TYR A 399 7.26 -12.51 -7.69
CA TYR A 399 5.82 -12.70 -7.79
C TYR A 399 5.43 -14.17 -7.58
N GLU A 400 4.33 -14.40 -6.89
CA GLU A 400 3.64 -15.69 -6.91
C GLU A 400 2.62 -15.70 -8.07
N ILE A 401 2.89 -16.55 -9.06
CA ILE A 401 2.05 -16.76 -10.23
C ILE A 401 1.17 -17.98 -9.97
N ARG A 402 -0.13 -17.77 -9.81
CA ARG A 402 -1.12 -18.85 -9.64
C ARG A 402 -1.89 -19.06 -10.94
N ARG A 403 -1.83 -20.28 -11.48
CA ARG A 403 -2.59 -20.68 -12.67
C ARG A 403 -3.75 -21.56 -12.24
N GLY A 404 -4.89 -21.40 -12.87
CA GLY A 404 -6.06 -22.21 -12.59
C GLY A 404 -7.13 -22.08 -13.65
N GLU A 405 -8.29 -22.68 -13.36
CA GLU A 405 -9.43 -22.69 -14.26
C GLU A 405 -10.71 -22.31 -13.51
N VAL A 406 -11.60 -21.59 -14.21
CA VAL A 406 -12.92 -21.20 -13.71
C VAL A 406 -13.95 -21.38 -14.83
N ALA A 407 -14.84 -22.36 -14.69
CA ALA A 407 -15.92 -22.62 -15.65
C ALA A 407 -15.45 -22.69 -17.12
N GLY A 408 -14.33 -23.38 -17.39
CA GLY A 408 -13.75 -23.50 -18.74
C GLY A 408 -12.85 -22.32 -19.15
N LEU A 409 -12.75 -21.27 -18.34
CA LEU A 409 -11.82 -20.15 -18.57
C LEU A 409 -10.48 -20.42 -17.91
N GLN A 410 -9.39 -20.16 -18.64
CA GLN A 410 -8.05 -20.21 -18.08
C GLN A 410 -7.73 -18.91 -17.35
N LEU A 411 -7.14 -19.03 -16.17
CA LEU A 411 -6.84 -17.89 -15.32
C LEU A 411 -5.40 -17.92 -14.83
N VAL A 412 -4.75 -16.76 -14.88
CA VAL A 412 -3.43 -16.53 -14.30
C VAL A 412 -3.51 -15.33 -13.36
N GLN A 413 -3.16 -15.51 -12.09
CA GLN A 413 -3.03 -14.45 -11.10
C GLN A 413 -1.57 -14.14 -10.86
N TYR A 414 -1.24 -12.85 -10.73
CA TYR A 414 0.07 -12.36 -10.32
C TYR A 414 -0.08 -11.72 -8.94
N ARG A 415 0.51 -12.34 -7.92
CA ARG A 415 0.53 -11.81 -6.56
C ARG A 415 1.94 -11.45 -6.15
N ASP A 416 2.07 -10.54 -5.19
CA ASP A 416 3.35 -10.32 -4.50
C ASP A 416 3.86 -11.64 -3.90
N ALA A 417 5.17 -11.73 -3.65
CA ALA A 417 5.78 -12.86 -2.96
C ALA A 417 4.98 -13.28 -1.71
N GLN A 418 4.93 -14.59 -1.47
CA GLN A 418 4.18 -15.20 -0.35
C GLN A 418 2.65 -14.97 -0.39
N GLY A 419 2.08 -14.76 -1.58
CA GLY A 419 0.62 -14.69 -1.74
C GLY A 419 0.00 -13.39 -1.26
N GLY A 420 0.80 -12.31 -1.28
CA GLY A 420 0.37 -10.98 -0.89
C GLY A 420 -0.66 -10.37 -1.85
N ARG A 421 -0.47 -9.10 -2.17
CA ARG A 421 -1.45 -8.31 -2.92
C ARG A 421 -1.56 -8.83 -4.36
N LEU A 422 -2.78 -8.86 -4.90
CA LEU A 422 -3.01 -9.18 -6.30
C LEU A 422 -2.57 -8.00 -7.16
N ARG A 423 -1.55 -8.17 -8.01
CA ARG A 423 -1.01 -7.12 -8.89
C ARG A 423 -1.68 -7.10 -10.24
N GLY A 424 -2.09 -8.26 -10.71
CA GLY A 424 -2.78 -8.39 -11.97
C GLY A 424 -3.33 -9.78 -12.14
N PHE A 425 -4.23 -9.93 -13.10
CA PHE A 425 -4.69 -11.24 -13.54
C PHE A 425 -5.08 -11.21 -15.01
N VAL A 426 -5.02 -12.39 -15.62
CA VAL A 426 -5.36 -12.61 -17.03
C VAL A 426 -6.41 -13.72 -17.10
N ILE A 427 -7.49 -13.44 -17.82
CA ILE A 427 -8.55 -14.40 -18.15
C ILE A 427 -8.46 -14.68 -19.64
N THR A 428 -8.40 -15.96 -20.01
CA THR A 428 -8.34 -16.41 -21.40
C THR A 428 -9.46 -17.39 -21.69
N TRP A 429 -10.13 -17.17 -22.82
CA TRP A 429 -11.09 -18.12 -23.37
C TRP A 429 -10.37 -19.16 -24.23
N PRO A 430 -10.71 -20.45 -24.11
CA PRO A 430 -10.11 -21.52 -24.91
C PRO A 430 -10.39 -21.37 -26.41
#